data_AF-A0A8T3TRW9-F1
#
_entry.id   AF-A0A8T3TRW9-F1
#
_cell.length_a   1.000
_cell.length_b   1.000
_cell.length_c   1.000
_cell.angle_alpha   90.00
_cell.angle_beta   90.00
_cell.angle_gamma   90.00
#
_symmetry.space_group_name_H-M   'P 1'
#
loop_
_entity.id
_entity.type
_entity.pdbx_description
1 polymer ?
#
loop_
_entity_poly.entity_id
_entity_poly.type
_entity_poly.pdbx_seq_one_letter_code
_entity_poly.pdbx_strand_id
1 'polypeptide(L)' 'MQDDAPKLLSTSETARLLGLSARTLARYVQQGVIEPDLISAGGHYRFDPEHVREQLRALRQRDE' A
#
# COMPACT_ATOMS: atom_id res chain seq x y z
N MET A 1 -9.07 5.49 -25.00
CA MET A 1 -8.21 4.38 -24.61
C MET A 1 -7.74 4.70 -23.21
N GLN A 2 -8.52 4.29 -22.20
CA GLN A 2 -8.19 4.56 -20.82
C GLN A 2 -7.18 3.50 -20.40
N ASP A 3 -5.95 3.94 -20.10
CA ASP A 3 -4.90 3.14 -19.48
C ASP A 3 -5.40 2.66 -18.11
N ASP A 4 -6.15 1.55 -18.12
CA ASP A 4 -6.56 0.77 -16.95
C ASP A 4 -5.39 -0.12 -16.48
N ALA A 5 -4.18 0.45 -16.45
CA ALA A 5 -3.08 -0.16 -15.73
C ALA A 5 -3.25 0.25 -14.27
N PRO A 6 -3.30 -0.71 -13.30
CA PRO A 6 -3.35 -0.36 -11.89
C PRO A 6 -2.17 0.58 -11.62
N LYS A 7 -2.49 1.84 -11.33
CA LYS A 7 -1.49 2.89 -11.21
C LYS A 7 -0.78 2.63 -9.90
N LEU A 8 0.27 1.81 -9.96
CA LEU A 8 1.09 1.44 -8.83
C LEU A 8 1.75 2.70 -8.25
N LEU A 9 1.27 3.12 -7.07
CA LEU A 9 1.64 4.36 -6.41
C LEU A 9 2.78 4.15 -5.43
N SER A 10 3.50 5.23 -5.14
CA SER A 10 4.48 5.22 -4.03
C SER A 10 3.78 5.07 -2.67
N THR A 11 4.55 4.71 -1.63
CA THR A 11 4.06 4.69 -0.24
C THR A 11 3.38 6.00 0.14
N SER A 12 3.97 7.15 -0.21
CA SER A 12 3.43 8.46 0.16
C SER A 12 2.11 8.79 -0.53
N GLU A 13 2.00 8.48 -1.82
CA GLU A 13 0.77 8.69 -2.60
C GLU A 13 -0.35 7.78 -2.11
N THR A 14 -0.04 6.49 -1.90
CA THR A 14 -0.99 5.49 -1.39
C THR A 14 -1.50 5.89 -0.01
N ALA A 15 -0.60 6.27 0.90
CA ALA A 15 -0.98 6.73 2.22
C ALA A 15 -1.93 7.94 2.15
N ARG A 16 -1.62 8.91 1.28
CA ARG A 16 -2.47 10.09 1.08
C ARG A 16 -3.87 9.72 0.56
N LEU A 17 -3.98 8.79 -0.37
CA LEU A 17 -5.28 8.33 -0.87
C LEU A 17 -6.10 7.60 0.19
N LEU A 18 -5.43 6.81 1.04
CA LEU A 18 -6.08 6.06 2.11
C LEU A 18 -6.36 6.89 3.37
N GLY A 19 -6.01 8.18 3.38
CA GLY A 19 -6.13 9.04 4.56
C GLY A 19 -5.18 8.67 5.69
N LEU A 20 -4.10 7.95 5.38
CA LEU A 20 -3.06 7.54 6.31
C LEU A 20 -1.83 8.45 6.23
N SER A 21 -1.06 8.48 7.29
CA SER A 21 0.26 9.11 7.23
C SER A 21 1.25 8.21 6.47
N ALA A 22 2.12 8.80 5.65
CA ALA A 22 3.17 8.05 4.95
C ALA A 22 4.06 7.27 5.93
N ARG A 23 4.29 7.82 7.14
CA ARG A 23 5.03 7.16 8.21
C ARG A 23 4.32 5.90 8.72
N THR A 24 3.00 5.94 8.85
CA THR A 24 2.20 4.77 9.25
C THR A 24 2.33 3.66 8.23
N LEU A 25 2.11 3.97 6.94
CA LEU A 25 2.19 2.98 5.89
C LEU A 25 3.62 2.42 5.75
N ALA A 26 4.65 3.27 5.80
CA ALA A 26 6.04 2.83 5.80
C ALA A 26 6.36 1.90 6.98
N ARG A 27 5.86 2.22 8.19
CA ARG A 27 6.02 1.34 9.36
C ARG A 27 5.35 -0.01 9.13
N TYR A 28 4.12 -0.04 8.61
CA TYR A 28 3.44 -1.31 8.33
C TYR A 28 4.20 -2.17 7.32
N VAL A 29 4.76 -1.55 6.28
CA VAL A 29 5.60 -2.26 5.30
C VAL A 29 6.88 -2.80 5.94
N GLN A 30 7.55 -1.99 6.77
CA GLN A 30 8.74 -2.44 7.51
C GLN A 30 8.46 -3.55 8.52
N GLN A 31 7.25 -3.62 9.06
CA GLN A 31 6.83 -4.67 9.99
C GLN A 31 6.26 -5.91 9.27
N GLY A 32 6.18 -5.91 7.93
CA GLY A 32 5.55 -7.00 7.17
C GLY A 32 4.03 -7.10 7.37
N VAL A 33 3.40 -6.02 7.84
CA VAL A 33 1.96 -5.92 8.07
C VAL A 33 1.22 -5.61 6.77
N ILE A 34 1.83 -4.79 5.91
CA ILE A 34 1.35 -4.50 4.56
C ILE A 34 2.44 -4.90 3.56
N GLU A 35 2.09 -5.69 2.57
CA GLU A 35 2.98 -6.12 1.51
C GLU A 35 2.87 -5.17 0.29
N PRO A 36 4.00 -4.73 -0.28
CA PRO A 36 4.02 -3.99 -1.53
C PRO A 36 3.72 -4.90 -2.72
N ASP A 37 2.88 -4.43 -3.65
CA ASP A 37 2.56 -5.13 -4.89
C ASP A 37 3.76 -5.30 -5.81
N LEU A 38 4.63 -4.30 -5.84
CA LEU A 38 5.80 -4.32 -6.70
C LEU A 38 6.98 -3.62 -6.04
N ILE A 39 8.15 -4.22 -6.19
CA ILE A 39 9.42 -3.62 -5.79
C ILE A 39 10.11 -3.20 -7.08
N SER A 40 10.24 -1.89 -7.29
CA SER A 40 10.98 -1.38 -8.44
C SER A 40 12.46 -1.73 -8.31
N ALA A 41 13.17 -1.87 -9.43
CA ALA A 41 14.60 -2.27 -9.46
C ALA A 41 15.51 -1.36 -8.61
N GLY A 42 15.08 -0.13 -8.29
CA GLY A 42 15.77 0.78 -7.37
C GLY A 42 15.44 0.61 -5.89
N GLY A 43 14.68 -0.42 -5.50
CA GLY A 43 14.25 -0.68 -4.12
C GLY A 43 13.05 0.17 -3.67
N HIS A 44 12.37 0.85 -4.59
CA HIS A 44 11.17 1.62 -4.27
C HIS A 44 9.93 0.74 -4.27
N TYR A 45 9.19 0.79 -3.17
CA TYR A 45 7.92 0.09 -3.03
C TYR A 45 6.81 0.77 -3.82
N ARG A 46 6.01 -0.06 -4.46
CA ARG A 46 4.84 0.32 -5.23
C ARG A 46 3.63 -0.43 -4.70
N PHE A 47 2.52 0.29 -4.59
CA PHE A 47 1.29 -0.21 -4.00
C PHE A 47 0.12 0.09 -4.89
N ASP A 48 -0.80 -0.87 -4.95
CA ASP A 48 -2.16 -0.62 -5.36
C ASP A 48 -2.98 -0.15 -4.13
N PRO A 49 -3.61 1.04 -4.17
CA PRO A 49 -4.39 1.54 -3.05
C PRO A 49 -5.56 0.63 -2.65
N GLU A 50 -6.18 -0.07 -3.60
CA GLU A 50 -7.26 -1.01 -3.30
C GLU A 50 -6.70 -2.27 -2.62
N HIS A 51 -5.55 -2.79 -3.06
CA HIS A 51 -4.92 -3.93 -2.39
C HIS A 51 -4.50 -3.60 -0.96
N VAL A 52 -3.90 -2.42 -0.72
CA VAL A 52 -3.57 -1.98 0.64
C VAL A 52 -4.82 -1.84 1.49
N ARG A 53 -5.94 -1.37 0.92
CA ARG A 53 -7.22 -1.28 1.62
C ARG A 53 -7.74 -2.66 2.05
N GLU A 54 -7.66 -3.65 1.17
CA GLU A 54 -8.04 -5.03 1.47
C GLU A 54 -7.17 -5.62 2.60
N GLN A 55 -5.85 -5.42 2.54
CA GLN A 55 -4.93 -5.86 3.59
C GLN A 55 -5.26 -5.20 4.94
N LEU A 56 -5.56 -3.89 4.96
CA LEU A 56 -5.99 -3.18 6.17
C LEU A 56 -7.31 -3.72 6.74
N ARG A 57 -8.28 -4.06 5.88
CA ARG A 57 -9.52 -4.70 6.31
C ARG A 57 -9.26 -6.08 6.91
N ALA A 58 -8.39 -6.86 6.31
CA ALA A 58 -8.02 -8.19 6.81
C ALA A 58 -7.32 -8.10 8.18
N LEU A 59 -6.48 -7.09 8.40
CA LEU A 59 -5.84 -6.85 9.69
C LEU A 59 -6.85 -6.53 10.79
N ARG A 60 -7.86 -5.71 10.50
CA ARG A 60 -8.93 -5.40 11.45
C ARG A 60 -9.72 -6.66 11.85
N GLN A 61 -9.95 -7.58 10.92
CA GLN A 61 -10.70 -8.83 11.18
C GLN A 61 -9.91 -9.87 11.97
N ARG A 62 -8.57 -9.78 12.02
CA ARG A 62 -7.72 -10.72 12.78
C ARG A 62 -7.60 -10.36 14.26
N ASP A 63 -7.99 -9.15 14.64
CA ASP A 63 -7.93 -8.64 16.02
C ASP A 63 -9.23 -8.93 16.81
N GLU A 64 -10.27 -9.46 16.14
CA GLU A 64 -11.54 -9.93 16.73
C GLU A 64 -11.58 -11.45 16.91
#